data_AF-A0A6A7W823-F1
#
_entry.id   AF-A0A6A7W823-F1
#
_cell.length_a   1.000
_cell.length_b   1.000
_cell.length_c   1.000
_cell.angle_alpha   90.00
_cell.angle_beta   90.00
_cell.angle_gamma   90.00
#
_symmetry.space_group_name_H-M   'P 1'
#
loop_
_entity.id
_entity.type
_entity.pdbx_description
1 polymer ?
#
loop_
_entity_poly.entity_id
_entity_poly.type
_entity_poly.pdbx_seq_one_letter_code
_entity_poly.pdbx_strand_id
1 'polypeptide(L)'
;MYSKELEELIDSVLADGVVTDQERAVLRKRALACGEDPDEVMIVVDGRLAKMKKSASPAIPATEKRGNIVKCPHCGAPIEAGAVKCKECGYVFTNVKANSSAEKLANKLEVLVHASYEDESDRGEAMANIIRNFPVPTAKEDLLEFIAALSPKTKVTTSNENESAYYLPPAYDAKLKECILKAQASFPDDPQLQLLVQNATKFSSSKFIANHKSLLIIAIIAILGLGGWGLNEYKVGQAESLCKELSSKIDELPIPNKDNCEEAGAALMKIHWTGGDGNFFTGERTYRDRFIEYKQEYAKRVGQAYEQAGKEVPEAFEYPEIVLPE
;
A
#
# COMPACT_ATOMS: atom_id res chain seq x y z
N MET A 1 36.59 23.94 -39.02
CA MET A 1 37.54 23.69 -37.93
C MET A 1 37.65 25.00 -37.19
N TYR A 2 37.41 24.99 -35.88
CA TYR A 2 37.36 26.23 -35.11
C TYR A 2 38.75 26.85 -34.95
N SER A 3 38.81 28.07 -34.40
CA SER A 3 40.08 28.70 -34.05
C SER A 3 40.90 27.78 -33.12
N LYS A 4 42.24 27.83 -33.25
CA LYS A 4 43.13 26.96 -32.47
C LYS A 4 42.88 27.06 -30.97
N GLU A 5 42.60 28.26 -30.48
CA GLU A 5 42.32 28.53 -29.07
C GLU A 5 40.96 27.95 -28.61
N LEU A 6 39.96 27.90 -29.50
CA LEU A 6 38.66 27.29 -29.18
C LEU A 6 38.76 25.76 -29.18
N GLU A 7 39.55 25.18 -30.10
CA GLU A 7 39.77 23.73 -30.14
C GLU A 7 40.55 23.21 -28.93
N GLU A 8 41.60 23.93 -28.49
CA GLU A 8 42.33 23.57 -27.27
C GLU A 8 41.42 23.62 -26.02
N LEU A 9 40.49 24.58 -25.96
CA LEU A 9 39.51 24.68 -24.87
C LEU A 9 38.50 23.53 -24.91
N ILE A 10 37.99 23.17 -26.10
CA ILE A 10 37.09 22.04 -26.29
C ILE A 10 37.74 20.73 -25.86
N ASP A 11 38.99 20.50 -26.25
CA ASP A 11 39.70 19.27 -25.92
C ASP A 11 40.04 19.18 -24.42
N SER A 12 40.35 20.31 -23.77
CA SER A 12 40.55 20.38 -22.32
C SER A 12 39.27 20.03 -21.53
N VAL A 13 38.13 20.61 -21.93
CA VAL A 13 36.82 20.37 -21.28
C VAL A 13 36.30 18.95 -21.54
N LEU A 14 36.72 18.31 -22.63
CA LEU A 14 36.36 16.92 -22.93
C LEU A 14 37.29 15.90 -22.26
N ALA A 15 38.41 16.32 -21.67
CA ALA A 15 39.44 15.41 -21.15
C ALA A 15 38.97 14.52 -19.99
N ASP A 16 38.06 15.03 -19.15
CA ASP A 16 37.50 14.30 -18.01
C ASP A 16 36.26 13.46 -18.36
N GLY A 17 35.74 13.59 -19.59
CA GLY A 17 34.56 12.89 -20.08
C GLY A 17 33.23 13.38 -19.49
N VAL A 18 33.21 14.50 -18.75
CA VAL A 18 32.02 15.09 -18.12
C VAL A 18 32.04 16.61 -18.27
N VAL A 19 31.22 17.13 -19.19
CA VAL A 19 31.08 18.58 -19.38
C VAL A 19 30.00 19.16 -18.46
N THR A 20 30.41 19.95 -17.48
CA THR A 20 29.54 20.64 -16.51
C THR A 20 28.84 21.88 -17.10
N ASP A 21 27.78 22.35 -16.45
CA ASP A 21 27.05 23.55 -16.89
C ASP A 21 27.91 24.81 -16.89
N GLN A 22 28.88 24.91 -15.97
CA GLN A 22 29.82 26.02 -15.92
C GLN A 22 30.77 25.99 -17.14
N GLU A 23 31.27 24.81 -17.51
CA GLU A 23 32.12 24.66 -18.70
C GLU A 23 31.35 24.92 -20.00
N ARG A 24 30.09 24.50 -20.08
CA ARG A 24 29.20 24.85 -21.20
C ARG A 24 29.00 26.36 -21.34
N ALA A 25 28.89 27.07 -20.22
CA ALA A 25 28.76 28.54 -20.23
C ALA A 25 30.06 29.22 -20.71
N VAL A 26 31.22 28.73 -20.26
CA VAL A 26 32.53 29.24 -20.69
C VAL A 26 32.76 28.99 -22.18
N LEU A 27 32.44 27.79 -22.69
CA LEU A 27 32.54 27.45 -24.10
C LEU A 27 31.66 28.33 -24.98
N ARG A 28 30.40 28.56 -24.59
CA ARG A 28 29.49 29.47 -25.33
C ARG A 28 30.00 30.91 -25.37
N LYS A 29 30.52 31.40 -24.25
CA LYS A 29 31.10 32.75 -24.18
C LYS A 29 32.34 32.87 -25.07
N ARG A 30 33.17 31.82 -25.14
CA ARG A 30 34.36 31.79 -25.98
C ARG A 30 34.03 31.65 -27.46
N ALA A 31 33.02 30.85 -27.80
CA ALA A 31 32.49 30.73 -29.17
C ALA A 31 32.05 32.10 -29.70
N LEU A 32 31.24 32.84 -28.93
CA LEU A 32 30.86 34.23 -29.27
C LEU A 32 32.08 35.13 -29.48
N ALA A 33 33.09 35.04 -28.60
CA ALA A 33 34.29 35.87 -28.70
C ALA A 33 35.16 35.52 -29.93
N CYS A 34 35.05 34.28 -30.44
CA CYS A 34 35.71 33.83 -31.67
C CYS A 34 34.86 34.07 -32.93
N GLY A 35 33.65 34.62 -32.80
CA GLY A 35 32.72 34.85 -33.91
C GLY A 35 32.00 33.60 -34.42
N GLU A 36 31.99 32.53 -33.61
CA GLU A 36 31.35 31.25 -33.91
C GLU A 36 29.97 31.16 -33.26
N ASP A 37 29.07 30.38 -33.85
CA ASP A 37 27.74 30.14 -33.28
C ASP A 37 27.84 29.26 -32.02
N PRO A 38 27.35 29.73 -30.85
CA PRO A 38 27.45 28.98 -29.59
C PRO A 38 26.70 27.65 -29.58
N ASP A 39 25.59 27.57 -30.31
CA ASP A 39 24.74 26.38 -30.38
C ASP A 39 25.37 25.34 -31.33
N GLU A 40 25.96 25.78 -32.44
CA GLU A 40 26.73 24.89 -33.31
C GLU A 40 27.94 24.28 -32.59
N VAL A 41 28.68 25.10 -31.82
CA VAL A 41 29.81 24.62 -31.00
C VAL A 41 29.33 23.60 -29.96
N MET A 42 28.17 23.82 -29.34
CA MET A 42 27.62 22.88 -28.35
C MET A 42 27.24 21.54 -28.98
N ILE A 43 26.66 21.55 -30.18
CA ILE A 43 26.36 20.32 -30.94
C ILE A 43 27.65 19.53 -31.21
N VAL A 44 28.74 20.21 -31.57
CA VAL A 44 30.04 19.56 -31.81
C VAL A 44 30.62 18.99 -30.52
N VAL A 45 30.58 19.73 -29.41
CA VAL A 45 31.06 19.27 -28.09
C VAL A 45 30.28 18.05 -27.62
N ASP A 46 28.95 18.09 -27.69
CA ASP A 46 28.09 16.95 -27.35
C ASP A 46 28.32 15.75 -28.28
N GLY A 47 28.56 16.01 -29.58
CA GLY A 47 28.92 14.99 -30.55
C GLY A 47 30.28 14.32 -30.25
N ARG A 48 31.29 15.10 -29.85
CA ARG A 48 32.62 14.58 -29.45
C ARG A 48 32.50 13.80 -28.13
N LEU A 49 31.78 14.31 -27.15
CA LEU A 49 31.51 13.65 -25.87
C LEU A 49 30.78 12.31 -26.07
N ALA A 50 29.78 12.28 -26.95
CA ALA A 50 29.04 11.06 -27.30
C ALA A 50 29.95 10.04 -28.02
N LYS A 51 30.83 10.50 -28.92
CA LYS A 51 31.83 9.63 -29.56
C LYS A 51 32.82 9.05 -28.55
N MET A 52 33.32 9.85 -27.62
CA MET A 52 34.22 9.39 -26.54
C MET A 52 33.54 8.37 -25.63
N LYS A 53 32.29 8.61 -25.24
CA LYS A 53 31.48 7.65 -24.46
C LYS A 53 31.21 6.36 -25.25
N LYS A 54 31.05 6.46 -26.57
CA LYS A 54 30.84 5.31 -27.47
C LYS A 54 32.13 4.54 -27.76
N SER A 55 33.31 5.16 -27.68
CA SER A 55 34.61 4.49 -27.81
C SER A 55 35.14 3.92 -26.49
N ALA A 56 34.68 4.43 -25.34
CA ALA A 56 34.95 3.88 -24.01
C ALA A 56 33.98 2.73 -23.61
N SER A 57 33.00 2.40 -24.46
CA SER A 57 32.20 1.18 -24.39
C SER A 57 32.50 0.31 -25.61
N PRO A 58 32.57 -1.04 -25.48
CA PRO A 58 32.79 -1.90 -26.64
C PRO A 58 31.62 -1.73 -27.63
N ALA A 59 31.97 -1.33 -28.85
CA ALA A 59 31.02 -1.06 -29.92
C ALA A 59 30.24 -2.33 -30.32
N ILE A 60 28.91 -2.21 -30.37
CA ILE A 60 28.06 -3.11 -31.17
C ILE A 60 27.46 -2.25 -32.30
N PRO A 61 27.66 -2.61 -33.58
CA PRO A 61 27.04 -1.93 -34.71
C PRO A 61 25.53 -2.19 -34.74
N ALA A 62 24.79 -1.16 -35.13
CA ALA A 62 23.35 -1.22 -35.34
C ALA A 62 23.01 -2.27 -36.41
N THR A 63 22.50 -3.43 -35.97
CA THR A 63 21.79 -4.38 -36.82
C THR A 63 20.55 -4.85 -36.06
N GLU A 64 19.41 -4.57 -36.69
CA GLU A 64 18.10 -5.21 -36.57
C GLU A 64 17.74 -5.93 -35.27
N LYS A 65 16.70 -5.39 -34.61
CA LYS A 65 15.77 -6.01 -33.65
C LYS A 65 15.83 -7.55 -33.50
N ARG A 66 16.88 -8.06 -32.86
CA ARG A 66 16.87 -9.31 -32.12
C ARG A 66 17.40 -8.98 -30.73
N GLY A 67 16.64 -9.37 -29.71
CA GLY A 67 16.87 -8.97 -28.32
C GLY A 67 18.33 -9.14 -27.93
N ASN A 68 18.85 -8.17 -27.17
CA ASN A 68 20.22 -8.19 -26.64
C ASN A 68 20.49 -9.55 -25.98
N ILE A 69 21.26 -10.44 -26.64
CA ILE A 69 21.60 -11.75 -26.11
C ILE A 69 22.68 -11.51 -25.04
N VAL A 70 22.25 -11.38 -23.79
CA VAL A 70 23.13 -11.26 -22.64
C VAL A 70 23.82 -12.62 -22.43
N LYS A 71 25.14 -12.66 -22.34
CA LYS A 71 25.89 -13.91 -22.12
C LYS A 71 26.26 -14.07 -20.65
N CYS A 72 26.30 -15.31 -20.16
CA CYS A 72 26.73 -15.64 -18.81
C CYS A 72 28.20 -15.28 -18.60
N PRO A 73 28.55 -14.47 -17.57
CA PRO A 73 29.93 -14.09 -17.31
C PRO A 73 30.77 -15.26 -16.79
N HIS A 74 30.14 -16.37 -16.37
CA HIS A 74 30.81 -17.56 -15.86
C HIS A 74 31.05 -18.65 -16.92
N CYS A 75 30.13 -18.83 -17.89
CA CYS A 75 30.26 -19.90 -18.90
C CYS A 75 30.06 -19.45 -20.35
N GLY A 76 29.72 -18.18 -20.59
CA GLY A 76 29.49 -17.64 -21.94
C GLY A 76 28.16 -18.03 -22.59
N ALA A 77 27.34 -18.89 -21.95
CA ALA A 77 26.04 -19.30 -22.48
C ALA A 77 25.07 -18.11 -22.64
N PRO A 78 24.20 -18.11 -23.67
CA PRO A 78 23.17 -17.07 -23.83
C PRO A 78 22.15 -17.16 -22.69
N ILE A 79 21.80 -16.00 -22.13
CA ILE A 79 20.88 -15.84 -21.01
C ILE A 79 19.57 -15.25 -21.54
N GLU A 80 18.47 -15.85 -21.14
CA GLU A 80 17.13 -15.26 -21.34
C GLU A 80 16.99 -13.97 -20.52
N ALA A 81 16.37 -12.94 -21.11
CA ALA A 81 16.17 -11.67 -20.43
C ALA A 81 15.42 -11.86 -19.09
N GLY A 82 16.06 -11.46 -17.99
CA GLY A 82 15.51 -11.61 -16.64
C GLY A 82 15.82 -12.93 -15.92
N ALA A 83 16.63 -13.83 -16.52
CA ALA A 83 17.06 -15.02 -15.81
C ALA A 83 17.99 -14.65 -14.65
N VAL A 84 17.68 -15.19 -13.47
CA VAL A 84 18.38 -14.94 -12.20
C VAL A 84 19.58 -15.88 -12.01
N LYS A 85 19.57 -17.02 -12.71
CA LYS A 85 20.65 -18.01 -12.74
C LYS A 85 20.89 -18.48 -14.16
N CYS A 86 22.14 -18.79 -14.51
CA CYS A 86 22.47 -19.42 -15.76
C CYS A 86 21.99 -20.88 -15.79
N LYS A 87 21.20 -21.27 -16.81
CA LYS A 87 20.70 -22.64 -16.97
C LYS A 87 21.83 -23.66 -17.20
N GLU A 88 22.91 -23.24 -17.85
CA GLU A 88 24.02 -24.11 -18.22
C GLU A 88 25.04 -24.33 -17.10
N CYS A 89 25.33 -23.31 -16.28
CA CYS A 89 26.39 -23.40 -15.27
C CYS A 89 25.97 -23.05 -13.85
N GLY A 90 24.72 -22.67 -13.62
CA GLY A 90 24.20 -22.35 -12.28
C GLY A 90 24.65 -21.01 -11.71
N TYR A 91 25.44 -20.20 -12.44
CA TYR A 91 25.93 -18.90 -11.97
C TYR A 91 24.78 -17.92 -11.71
N VAL A 92 24.74 -17.33 -10.52
CA VAL A 92 23.73 -16.36 -10.07
C VAL A 92 24.19 -14.94 -10.39
N PHE A 93 23.35 -14.17 -11.09
CA PHE A 93 23.69 -12.79 -11.47
C PHE A 93 23.38 -11.83 -10.31
N THR A 94 24.38 -11.13 -9.78
CA THR A 94 24.26 -10.32 -8.56
C THR A 94 24.57 -8.83 -8.74
N ASN A 95 24.47 -8.26 -9.95
CA ASN A 95 24.86 -6.85 -10.10
C ASN A 95 24.10 -6.05 -11.17
N VAL A 96 22.92 -5.56 -10.79
CA VAL A 96 22.24 -4.45 -11.49
C VAL A 96 21.98 -3.34 -10.48
N LYS A 97 22.93 -2.41 -10.37
CA LYS A 97 22.80 -1.06 -9.77
C LYS A 97 21.83 -1.02 -8.57
N ALA A 98 22.32 -1.45 -7.40
CA ALA A 98 21.61 -1.40 -6.12
C ALA A 98 21.09 0.02 -5.86
N ASN A 99 19.82 0.21 -6.16
CA ASN A 99 19.01 1.32 -5.69
C ASN A 99 17.88 0.58 -4.97
N SER A 100 18.11 0.38 -3.66
CA SER A 100 17.43 -0.64 -2.88
C SER A 100 15.93 -0.47 -3.05
N SER A 101 15.23 -1.57 -3.33
CA SER A 101 13.79 -1.50 -3.56
C SER A 101 13.04 -1.00 -2.32
N ALA A 102 13.65 -1.17 -1.14
CA ALA A 102 13.20 -0.60 0.12
C ALA A 102 13.26 0.94 0.13
N GLU A 103 14.36 1.54 -0.31
CA GLU A 103 14.53 3.00 -0.40
C GLU A 103 13.52 3.60 -1.41
N LYS A 104 13.35 2.97 -2.57
CA LYS A 104 12.35 3.42 -3.56
C LYS A 104 10.92 3.38 -3.02
N LEU A 105 10.58 2.35 -2.24
CA LEU A 105 9.28 2.28 -1.58
C LEU A 105 9.14 3.37 -0.52
N ALA A 106 10.19 3.58 0.30
CA ALA A 106 10.19 4.62 1.33
C ALA A 106 10.00 6.01 0.74
N ASN A 107 10.74 6.36 -0.32
CA ASN A 107 10.62 7.64 -1.00
C ASN A 107 9.22 7.86 -1.60
N LYS A 108 8.58 6.81 -2.15
CA LYS A 108 7.19 6.90 -2.64
C LYS A 108 6.19 7.16 -1.51
N LEU A 109 6.43 6.60 -0.33
CA LEU A 109 5.57 6.81 0.84
C LEU A 109 5.79 8.19 1.48
N GLU A 110 7.03 8.68 1.49
CA GLU A 110 7.38 10.01 2.03
C GLU A 110 6.66 11.15 1.28
N VAL A 111 6.48 11.02 -0.04
CA VAL A 111 5.67 11.96 -0.83
C VAL A 111 4.24 12.09 -0.27
N LEU A 112 3.65 11.00 0.22
CA LEU A 112 2.31 11.00 0.80
C LEU A 112 2.27 11.53 2.24
N VAL A 113 3.39 11.43 2.97
CA VAL A 113 3.51 12.03 4.31
C VAL A 113 3.47 13.55 4.24
N HIS A 114 4.05 14.13 3.17
CA HIS A 114 4.11 15.58 2.96
C HIS A 114 2.97 16.15 2.12
N ALA A 115 2.12 15.30 1.54
CA ALA A 115 0.94 15.75 0.81
C ALA A 115 -0.17 16.16 1.78
N SER A 116 -0.89 17.24 1.45
CA SER A 116 -2.07 17.67 2.20
C SER A 116 -3.24 16.74 1.90
N TYR A 117 -3.71 16.04 2.93
CA TYR A 117 -4.94 15.25 2.91
C TYR A 117 -5.95 15.87 3.87
N GLU A 118 -7.22 15.91 3.47
CA GLU A 118 -8.32 16.36 4.35
C GLU A 118 -8.64 15.31 5.42
N ASP A 119 -8.42 14.02 5.11
CA ASP A 119 -8.66 12.89 6.01
C ASP A 119 -7.42 11.98 6.15
N GLU A 120 -7.10 11.58 7.37
CA GLU A 120 -6.01 10.65 7.72
C GLU A 120 -6.26 9.22 7.22
N SER A 121 -7.52 8.79 7.13
CA SER A 121 -7.94 7.50 6.57
C SER A 121 -7.60 7.42 5.09
N ASP A 122 -7.88 8.47 4.31
CA ASP A 122 -7.57 8.54 2.88
C ASP A 122 -6.06 8.44 2.61
N ARG A 123 -5.26 9.09 3.47
CA ARG A 123 -3.80 8.99 3.43
C ARG A 123 -3.34 7.57 3.73
N GLY A 124 -3.90 6.94 4.76
CA GLY A 124 -3.61 5.55 5.14
C GLY A 124 -3.93 4.55 4.02
N GLU A 125 -5.06 4.71 3.35
CA GLU A 125 -5.46 3.89 2.21
C GLU A 125 -4.55 4.11 0.99
N ALA A 126 -4.22 5.36 0.66
CA ALA A 126 -3.31 5.70 -0.43
C ALA A 126 -1.92 5.07 -0.21
N MET A 127 -1.37 5.18 1.00
CA MET A 127 -0.09 4.54 1.36
C MET A 127 -0.17 3.01 1.27
N ALA A 128 -1.25 2.40 1.75
CA ALA A 128 -1.47 0.96 1.67
C ALA A 128 -1.57 0.49 0.21
N ASN A 129 -2.23 1.24 -0.67
CA ASN A 129 -2.30 0.97 -2.11
C ASN A 129 -0.93 1.02 -2.78
N ILE A 130 -0.07 1.99 -2.42
CA ILE A 130 1.32 2.02 -2.91
C ILE A 130 2.07 0.77 -2.49
N ILE A 131 1.98 0.36 -1.21
CA ILE A 131 2.68 -0.82 -0.70
C ILE A 131 2.23 -2.09 -1.44
N ARG A 132 0.91 -2.30 -1.59
CA ARG A 132 0.37 -3.50 -2.27
C ARG A 132 0.76 -3.57 -3.73
N ASN A 133 0.79 -2.45 -4.43
CA ASN A 133 1.08 -2.41 -5.87
C ASN A 133 2.57 -2.24 -6.19
N PHE A 134 3.44 -2.07 -5.18
CA PHE A 134 4.87 -1.89 -5.40
C PHE A 134 5.50 -3.16 -6.03
N PRO A 135 6.31 -3.03 -7.09
CA PRO A 135 6.87 -4.18 -7.80
C PRO A 135 7.82 -4.98 -6.90
N VAL A 136 7.67 -6.32 -6.93
CA VAL A 136 8.54 -7.21 -6.15
C VAL A 136 9.92 -7.32 -6.80
N PRO A 137 11.01 -7.10 -6.05
CA PRO A 137 12.37 -7.20 -6.56
C PRO A 137 12.66 -8.57 -7.19
N THR A 138 13.58 -8.60 -8.16
CA THR A 138 14.02 -9.83 -8.84
C THR A 138 15.45 -10.22 -8.47
N ALA A 139 16.29 -9.25 -8.12
CA ALA A 139 17.65 -9.51 -7.63
C ALA A 139 17.60 -10.10 -6.22
N LYS A 140 18.47 -11.06 -5.94
CA LYS A 140 18.51 -11.78 -4.67
C LYS A 140 18.77 -10.85 -3.50
N GLU A 141 19.78 -10.00 -3.64
CA GLU A 141 20.26 -9.07 -2.62
C GLU A 141 19.17 -8.04 -2.29
N ASP A 142 18.56 -7.45 -3.33
CA ASP A 142 17.44 -6.52 -3.17
C ASP A 142 16.23 -7.18 -2.51
N LEU A 143 15.94 -8.45 -2.85
CA LEU A 143 14.81 -9.18 -2.29
C LEU A 143 15.03 -9.50 -0.80
N LEU A 144 16.26 -9.86 -0.41
CA LEU A 144 16.65 -10.09 0.98
C LEU A 144 16.52 -8.81 1.82
N GLU A 145 17.06 -7.69 1.32
CA GLU A 145 16.98 -6.39 1.98
C GLU A 145 15.52 -5.92 2.11
N PHE A 146 14.74 -6.10 1.03
CA PHE A 146 13.33 -5.72 1.02
C PHE A 146 12.51 -6.55 2.01
N ILE A 147 12.70 -7.87 2.06
CA ILE A 147 12.06 -8.74 3.06
C ILE A 147 12.42 -8.31 4.49
N ALA A 148 13.70 -8.02 4.75
CA ALA A 148 14.16 -7.57 6.06
C ALA A 148 13.53 -6.22 6.47
N ALA A 149 13.36 -5.30 5.52
CA ALA A 149 12.73 -4.00 5.75
C ALA A 149 11.21 -4.07 5.98
N LEU A 150 10.52 -5.00 5.30
CA LEU A 150 9.05 -5.17 5.43
C LEU A 150 8.66 -5.94 6.70
N SER A 151 9.44 -6.95 7.08
CA SER A 151 9.14 -7.87 8.20
C SER A 151 8.77 -7.19 9.53
N PRO A 152 9.46 -6.14 10.03
CA PRO A 152 9.07 -5.49 11.27
C PRO A 152 7.79 -4.65 11.14
N LYS A 153 7.44 -4.20 9.93
CA LYS A 153 6.31 -3.29 9.65
C LYS A 153 4.96 -4.00 9.49
N THR A 154 4.94 -5.34 9.50
CA THR A 154 3.71 -6.14 9.48
C THR A 154 3.01 -6.19 10.85
N LYS A 155 3.67 -5.71 11.91
CA LYS A 155 3.14 -5.74 13.27
C LYS A 155 2.21 -4.56 13.52
N VAL A 156 1.02 -4.86 14.04
CA VAL A 156 0.14 -3.86 14.65
C VAL A 156 0.76 -3.48 16.00
N THR A 157 1.30 -2.27 16.13
CA THR A 157 1.71 -1.73 17.43
C THR A 157 0.45 -1.23 18.15
N THR A 158 0.09 -1.87 19.26
CA THR A 158 -1.11 -1.56 20.06
C THR A 158 -1.03 -0.23 20.82
N SER A 159 -0.17 0.72 20.42
CA SER A 159 0.16 1.87 21.25
C SER A 159 -0.25 3.23 20.72
N ASN A 160 -0.71 3.38 19.48
CA ASN A 160 -1.00 4.71 18.94
C ASN A 160 -2.39 4.76 18.28
N GLU A 161 -3.18 5.74 18.68
CA GLU A 161 -4.54 6.10 18.26
C GLU A 161 -4.60 6.60 16.79
N ASN A 162 -3.70 6.13 15.93
CA ASN A 162 -3.54 6.60 14.58
C ASN A 162 -4.26 5.64 13.62
N GLU A 163 -5.25 6.13 12.89
CA GLU A 163 -6.10 5.37 11.96
C GLU A 163 -5.30 4.66 10.84
N SER A 164 -4.12 5.18 10.50
CA SER A 164 -3.14 4.54 9.60
C SER A 164 -2.61 3.18 10.09
N ALA A 165 -2.71 2.89 11.40
CA ALA A 165 -2.38 1.58 11.98
C ALA A 165 -3.34 0.47 11.52
N TYR A 166 -4.52 0.82 10.98
CA TYR A 166 -5.48 -0.13 10.43
C TYR A 166 -5.08 -0.61 9.02
N TYR A 167 -4.66 0.30 8.15
CA TYR A 167 -4.44 0.01 6.72
C TYR A 167 -3.04 -0.51 6.38
N LEU A 168 -2.02 -0.03 7.10
CA LEU A 168 -0.61 -0.28 6.75
C LEU A 168 -0.14 -1.71 7.06
N PRO A 169 -0.35 -2.27 8.28
CA PRO A 169 0.16 -3.61 8.61
C PRO A 169 -0.35 -4.72 7.67
N PRO A 170 -1.64 -4.76 7.27
CA PRO A 170 -2.12 -5.72 6.28
C PRO A 170 -1.47 -5.56 4.90
N ALA A 171 -1.20 -4.32 4.47
CA ALA A 171 -0.53 -4.05 3.19
C ALA A 171 0.94 -4.53 3.20
N TYR A 172 1.66 -4.27 4.29
CA TYR A 172 3.01 -4.79 4.49
C TYR A 172 3.06 -6.31 4.52
N ASP A 173 2.11 -6.97 5.20
CA ASP A 173 2.00 -8.43 5.24
C ASP A 173 1.74 -9.04 3.85
N ALA A 174 0.82 -8.47 3.09
CA ALA A 174 0.55 -8.91 1.72
C ALA A 174 1.80 -8.80 0.82
N LYS A 175 2.49 -7.66 0.85
CA LYS A 175 3.71 -7.48 0.07
C LYS A 175 4.84 -8.41 0.51
N LEU A 176 5.00 -8.62 1.82
CA LEU A 176 5.98 -9.56 2.37
C LEU A 176 5.73 -10.98 1.87
N LYS A 177 4.47 -11.44 1.84
CA LYS A 177 4.10 -12.76 1.31
C LYS A 177 4.45 -12.92 -0.16
N GLU A 178 4.18 -11.90 -0.98
CA GLU A 178 4.60 -11.93 -2.40
C GLU A 178 6.12 -12.04 -2.55
N CYS A 179 6.87 -11.30 -1.72
CA CYS A 179 8.34 -11.38 -1.71
C CYS A 179 8.81 -12.78 -1.32
N ILE A 180 8.22 -13.38 -0.28
CA ILE A 180 8.53 -14.74 0.18
C ILE A 180 8.22 -15.78 -0.91
N LEU A 181 7.08 -15.69 -1.57
CA LEU A 181 6.70 -16.62 -2.64
C LEU A 181 7.68 -16.55 -3.81
N LYS A 182 8.03 -15.33 -4.24
CA LYS A 182 9.00 -15.13 -5.31
C LYS A 182 10.40 -15.58 -4.91
N ALA A 183 10.78 -15.33 -3.67
CA ALA A 183 12.02 -15.78 -3.06
C ALA A 183 12.13 -17.31 -3.11
N GLN A 184 11.11 -18.02 -2.61
CA GLN A 184 11.05 -19.49 -2.63
C GLN A 184 11.06 -20.06 -4.06
N ALA A 185 10.36 -19.42 -5.00
CA ALA A 185 10.33 -19.87 -6.39
C ALA A 185 11.65 -19.64 -7.13
N SER A 186 12.35 -18.54 -6.83
CA SER A 186 13.56 -18.13 -7.55
C SER A 186 14.85 -18.69 -6.93
N PHE A 187 14.84 -18.94 -5.61
CA PHE A 187 15.99 -19.34 -4.79
C PHE A 187 15.64 -20.44 -3.76
N PRO A 188 15.11 -21.61 -4.18
CA PRO A 188 14.61 -22.64 -3.26
C PRO A 188 15.68 -23.19 -2.29
N ASP A 189 16.94 -23.26 -2.72
CA ASP A 189 18.05 -23.87 -1.96
C ASP A 189 18.92 -22.84 -1.21
N ASP A 190 18.50 -21.56 -1.14
CA ASP A 190 19.31 -20.52 -0.52
C ASP A 190 19.17 -20.49 1.02
N PRO A 191 20.23 -20.78 1.79
CA PRO A 191 20.12 -20.89 3.26
C PRO A 191 19.75 -19.58 3.96
N GLN A 192 20.21 -18.44 3.43
CA GLN A 192 19.94 -17.13 4.04
C GLN A 192 18.49 -16.74 3.84
N LEU A 193 17.98 -16.99 2.63
CA LEU A 193 16.59 -16.77 2.27
C LEU A 193 15.67 -17.70 3.07
N GLN A 194 16.02 -18.98 3.23
CA GLN A 194 15.27 -19.93 4.04
C GLN A 194 15.19 -19.50 5.52
N LEU A 195 16.30 -19.02 6.11
CA LEU A 195 16.30 -18.51 7.48
C LEU A 195 15.45 -17.25 7.62
N LEU A 196 15.55 -16.30 6.69
CA LEU A 196 14.72 -15.10 6.69
C LEU A 196 13.23 -15.41 6.53
N VAL A 197 12.90 -16.31 5.60
CA VAL A 197 11.53 -16.79 5.38
C VAL A 197 11.02 -17.53 6.61
N GLN A 198 11.80 -18.42 7.22
CA GLN A 198 11.42 -19.10 8.46
C GLN A 198 11.19 -18.11 9.60
N ASN A 199 12.02 -17.08 9.73
CA ASN A 199 11.84 -16.06 10.75
C ASN A 199 10.62 -15.18 10.46
N ALA A 200 10.35 -14.82 9.20
CA ALA A 200 9.16 -14.09 8.82
C ALA A 200 7.86 -14.92 8.99
N THR A 201 7.92 -16.25 8.76
CA THR A 201 6.76 -17.16 8.82
C THR A 201 6.49 -17.75 10.20
N LYS A 202 7.50 -17.95 11.06
CA LYS A 202 7.31 -18.38 12.46
C LYS A 202 6.45 -17.41 13.25
N PHE A 203 6.51 -16.11 12.94
CA PHE A 203 5.63 -15.09 13.51
C PHE A 203 4.17 -15.13 12.99
N SER A 204 3.87 -15.94 11.96
CA SER A 204 2.52 -16.16 11.41
C SER A 204 1.87 -17.47 11.88
N SER A 205 2.56 -18.28 12.70
CA SER A 205 2.17 -19.67 13.00
C SER A 205 1.34 -19.91 14.28
N SER A 206 0.52 -18.95 14.72
CA SER A 206 -0.40 -19.19 15.86
C SER A 206 -1.78 -19.76 15.48
N LYS A 207 -2.12 -20.04 14.21
CA LYS A 207 -3.48 -20.52 13.84
C LYS A 207 -3.59 -21.64 12.79
N PHE A 208 -2.50 -22.27 12.33
CA PHE A 208 -2.55 -23.06 11.08
C PHE A 208 -2.58 -24.61 11.19
N ILE A 209 -2.53 -25.23 12.38
CA ILE A 209 -2.55 -26.71 12.51
C ILE A 209 -3.69 -27.18 13.42
N ALA A 210 -4.94 -27.04 12.98
CA ALA A 210 -6.08 -27.72 13.62
C ALA A 210 -7.19 -28.18 12.65
N ASN A 211 -7.20 -27.74 11.38
CA ASN A 211 -8.41 -27.80 10.55
C ASN A 211 -8.36 -28.69 9.30
N HIS A 212 -7.60 -29.79 9.30
CA HIS A 212 -7.64 -30.74 8.17
C HIS A 212 -8.94 -31.56 8.06
N LYS A 213 -9.83 -31.53 9.06
CA LYS A 213 -11.21 -32.08 8.94
C LYS A 213 -12.19 -31.11 8.26
N SER A 214 -11.86 -29.82 8.21
CA SER A 214 -12.71 -28.78 7.60
C SER A 214 -12.51 -28.69 6.08
N LEU A 215 -11.33 -29.03 5.56
CA LEU A 215 -11.01 -28.95 4.13
C LEU A 215 -11.88 -29.86 3.24
N LEU A 216 -12.28 -31.04 3.74
CA LEU A 216 -13.20 -31.93 3.00
C LEU A 216 -14.63 -31.37 2.94
N ILE A 217 -15.07 -30.66 3.98
CA ILE A 217 -16.39 -30.03 4.04
C ILE A 217 -16.41 -28.73 3.22
N ILE A 218 -15.30 -27.97 3.26
CA ILE A 218 -15.10 -26.74 2.47
C ILE A 218 -15.01 -27.06 0.97
N ALA A 219 -14.42 -28.19 0.55
CA ALA A 219 -14.43 -28.58 -0.86
C ALA A 219 -15.84 -28.90 -1.38
N ILE A 220 -16.70 -29.50 -0.53
CA ILE A 220 -18.11 -29.77 -0.85
C ILE A 220 -18.92 -28.46 -0.92
N ILE A 221 -18.61 -27.48 -0.07
CA ILE A 221 -19.24 -26.16 -0.06
C ILE A 221 -18.72 -25.24 -1.18
N ALA A 222 -17.44 -25.36 -1.56
CA ALA A 222 -16.81 -24.58 -2.62
C ALA A 222 -17.29 -24.97 -4.03
N ILE A 223 -17.72 -26.22 -4.23
CA ILE A 223 -18.42 -26.63 -5.46
C ILE A 223 -19.85 -26.06 -5.50
N LEU A 224 -20.42 -25.66 -4.35
CA LEU A 224 -21.78 -25.12 -4.23
C LEU A 224 -21.87 -23.60 -4.05
N GLY A 225 -20.76 -22.87 -3.88
CA GLY A 225 -20.83 -21.44 -3.51
C GLY A 225 -19.70 -20.57 -4.07
N LEU A 226 -20.06 -19.69 -5.01
CA LEU A 226 -19.27 -18.61 -5.59
C LEU A 226 -18.82 -17.59 -4.52
N GLY A 227 -17.59 -17.76 -4.02
CA GLY A 227 -17.04 -17.15 -2.80
C GLY A 227 -16.74 -15.64 -2.76
N GLY A 228 -17.38 -14.82 -3.59
CA GLY A 228 -17.29 -13.35 -3.49
C GLY A 228 -18.48 -12.69 -2.78
N TRP A 229 -19.67 -13.28 -2.92
CA TRP A 229 -20.93 -12.68 -2.43
C TRP A 229 -21.27 -13.09 -1.00
N GLY A 230 -20.88 -14.30 -0.58
CA GLY A 230 -21.31 -14.88 0.70
C GLY A 230 -20.73 -14.23 1.96
N LEU A 231 -19.52 -13.66 1.93
CA LEU A 231 -18.95 -12.98 3.11
C LEU A 231 -19.58 -11.61 3.36
N ASN A 232 -20.06 -10.94 2.31
CA ASN A 232 -20.69 -9.63 2.41
C ASN A 232 -22.16 -9.76 2.82
N GLU A 233 -22.89 -10.71 2.22
CA GLU A 233 -24.25 -11.09 2.64
C GLU A 233 -24.28 -11.56 4.09
N TYR A 234 -23.25 -12.29 4.55
CA TYR A 234 -23.15 -12.72 5.95
C TYR A 234 -23.06 -11.53 6.93
N LYS A 235 -22.27 -10.50 6.63
CA LYS A 235 -22.12 -9.32 7.49
C LYS A 235 -23.36 -8.43 7.47
N VAL A 236 -23.97 -8.24 6.30
CA VAL A 236 -25.23 -7.48 6.16
C VAL A 236 -26.38 -8.18 6.87
N GLY A 237 -26.51 -9.51 6.69
CA GLY A 237 -27.52 -10.31 7.38
C GLY A 237 -27.34 -10.32 8.91
N GLN A 238 -26.10 -10.27 9.40
CA GLN A 238 -25.83 -10.15 10.84
C GLN A 238 -26.27 -8.80 11.41
N ALA A 239 -26.01 -7.69 10.70
CA ALA A 239 -26.44 -6.35 11.09
C ALA A 239 -27.97 -6.19 11.05
N GLU A 240 -28.62 -6.73 10.02
CA GLU A 240 -30.07 -6.75 9.91
C GLU A 240 -30.72 -7.55 11.04
N SER A 241 -30.20 -8.75 11.33
CA SER A 241 -30.69 -9.60 12.43
C SER A 241 -30.56 -8.91 13.79
N LEU A 242 -29.43 -8.25 14.03
CA LEU A 242 -29.18 -7.53 15.28
C LEU A 242 -30.12 -6.33 15.43
N CYS A 243 -30.34 -5.57 14.35
CA CYS A 243 -31.31 -4.47 14.34
C CYS A 243 -32.70 -4.95 14.72
N LYS A 244 -33.18 -6.04 14.11
CA LYS A 244 -34.51 -6.62 14.43
C LYS A 244 -34.59 -7.08 15.89
N GLU A 245 -33.55 -7.76 16.39
CA GLU A 245 -33.52 -8.23 17.77
C GLU A 245 -33.57 -7.08 18.78
N LEU A 246 -32.77 -6.04 18.58
CA LEU A 246 -32.72 -4.89 19.50
C LEU A 246 -34.00 -4.05 19.43
N SER A 247 -34.59 -3.87 18.24
CA SER A 247 -35.91 -3.24 18.10
C SER A 247 -37.01 -4.03 18.82
N SER A 248 -37.01 -5.36 18.69
CA SER A 248 -37.96 -6.23 19.43
C SER A 248 -37.81 -6.09 20.94
N LYS A 249 -36.58 -5.96 21.46
CA LYS A 249 -36.34 -5.71 22.89
C LYS A 249 -36.86 -4.35 23.35
N ILE A 250 -36.87 -3.34 22.47
CA ILE A 250 -37.50 -2.04 22.75
C ILE A 250 -39.02 -2.18 22.78
N ASP A 251 -39.60 -2.98 21.89
CA ASP A 251 -41.06 -3.23 21.84
C ASP A 251 -41.58 -3.96 23.07
N GLU A 252 -40.74 -4.78 23.71
CA GLU A 252 -41.03 -5.48 24.96
C GLU A 252 -40.98 -4.56 26.19
N LEU A 253 -40.45 -3.34 26.06
CA LEU A 253 -40.37 -2.40 27.18
C LEU A 253 -41.76 -1.86 27.55
N PRO A 254 -42.01 -1.60 28.85
CA PRO A 254 -43.28 -1.05 29.30
C PRO A 254 -43.47 0.39 28.77
N ILE A 255 -44.62 0.66 28.14
CA ILE A 255 -44.95 1.99 27.60
C ILE A 255 -44.70 3.06 28.69
N PRO A 256 -43.82 4.05 28.43
CA PRO A 256 -43.48 5.06 29.43
C PRO A 256 -44.69 5.92 29.79
N ASN A 257 -44.88 6.15 31.08
CA ASN A 257 -45.87 7.05 31.65
C ASN A 257 -45.32 7.64 32.97
N LYS A 258 -46.06 8.57 33.57
CA LYS A 258 -45.64 9.27 34.79
C LYS A 258 -45.24 8.35 35.95
N ASP A 259 -45.81 7.14 36.03
CA ASP A 259 -45.64 6.22 37.15
C ASP A 259 -44.44 5.26 36.95
N ASN A 260 -44.01 5.02 35.70
CA ASN A 260 -42.94 4.06 35.36
C ASN A 260 -41.75 4.66 34.57
N CYS A 261 -41.67 5.99 34.46
CA CYS A 261 -40.66 6.70 33.65
C CYS A 261 -39.20 6.32 33.97
N GLU A 262 -38.84 6.17 35.26
CA GLU A 262 -37.49 5.78 35.69
C GLU A 262 -37.14 4.34 35.32
N GLU A 263 -38.08 3.42 35.49
CA GLU A 263 -37.91 2.01 35.15
C GLU A 263 -37.76 1.84 33.62
N ALA A 264 -38.62 2.49 32.86
CA ALA A 264 -38.57 2.48 31.39
C ALA A 264 -37.26 3.10 30.87
N GLY A 265 -36.80 4.21 31.45
CA GLY A 265 -35.53 4.84 31.10
C GLY A 265 -34.32 3.94 31.42
N ALA A 266 -34.28 3.35 32.62
CA ALA A 266 -33.21 2.45 33.01
C ALA A 266 -33.17 1.17 32.15
N ALA A 267 -34.33 0.67 31.72
CA ALA A 267 -34.41 -0.48 30.82
C ALA A 267 -33.92 -0.14 29.41
N LEU A 268 -34.30 1.03 28.86
CA LEU A 268 -33.84 1.51 27.56
C LEU A 268 -32.31 1.69 27.51
N MET A 269 -31.71 2.20 28.58
CA MET A 269 -30.25 2.43 28.65
C MET A 269 -29.42 1.13 28.56
N LYS A 270 -30.00 -0.02 28.90
CA LYS A 270 -29.32 -1.32 28.77
C LYS A 270 -29.26 -1.81 27.32
N ILE A 271 -30.15 -1.32 26.45
CA ILE A 271 -30.21 -1.72 25.04
C ILE A 271 -29.25 -0.84 24.25
N HIS A 272 -28.18 -1.42 23.72
CA HIS A 272 -27.17 -0.69 22.95
C HIS A 272 -26.73 -1.51 21.73
N TRP A 273 -26.31 -0.80 20.69
CA TRP A 273 -25.79 -1.42 19.47
C TRP A 273 -24.41 -2.02 19.74
N THR A 274 -24.22 -3.28 19.32
CA THR A 274 -22.98 -4.04 19.53
C THR A 274 -22.38 -4.61 18.25
N GLY A 275 -23.02 -4.35 17.09
CA GLY A 275 -22.60 -4.85 15.78
C GLY A 275 -21.72 -3.87 15.01
N GLY A 276 -21.16 -4.30 13.87
CA GLY A 276 -20.57 -3.38 12.90
C GLY A 276 -21.64 -2.62 12.11
N ASP A 277 -21.29 -1.49 11.50
CA ASP A 277 -22.26 -0.57 10.86
C ASP A 277 -22.97 -1.17 9.63
N GLY A 278 -22.45 -2.27 9.09
CA GLY A 278 -23.14 -3.08 8.07
C GLY A 278 -23.35 -2.39 6.73
N ASN A 279 -22.51 -1.42 6.36
CA ASN A 279 -22.74 -0.60 5.16
C ASN A 279 -22.09 -1.15 3.88
N PHE A 280 -22.81 -0.99 2.76
CA PHE A 280 -22.26 -0.95 1.40
C PHE A 280 -22.80 0.31 0.70
N PHE A 281 -21.91 0.98 -0.03
CA PHE A 281 -22.17 2.05 -0.99
C PHE A 281 -23.61 2.16 -1.49
N THR A 282 -24.33 3.15 -0.96
CA THR A 282 -25.35 4.01 -1.57
C THR A 282 -25.88 4.87 -0.44
N GLY A 283 -26.31 6.12 -0.67
CA GLY A 283 -26.80 7.04 0.36
C GLY A 283 -28.08 6.62 1.13
N GLU A 284 -28.19 5.34 1.54
CA GLU A 284 -29.22 4.80 2.42
C GLU A 284 -28.70 4.68 3.86
N ARG A 285 -29.58 4.90 4.85
CA ARG A 285 -29.27 4.78 6.29
C ARG A 285 -28.86 3.36 6.68
N THR A 286 -27.81 3.23 7.49
CA THR A 286 -27.34 1.94 8.01
C THR A 286 -28.39 1.28 8.92
N TYR A 287 -28.28 -0.04 9.14
CA TYR A 287 -29.09 -0.73 10.15
C TYR A 287 -28.85 -0.17 11.56
N ARG A 288 -27.64 0.30 11.83
CA ARG A 288 -27.31 1.01 13.08
C ARG A 288 -28.09 2.31 13.20
N ASP A 289 -28.15 3.13 12.15
CA ASP A 289 -28.87 4.41 12.15
C ASP A 289 -30.37 4.19 12.37
N ARG A 290 -30.96 3.20 11.68
CA ARG A 290 -32.37 2.82 11.88
C ARG A 290 -32.66 2.41 13.32
N PHE A 291 -31.77 1.63 13.94
CA PHE A 291 -31.90 1.25 15.34
C PHE A 291 -31.77 2.46 16.29
N ILE A 292 -30.79 3.35 16.05
CA ILE A 292 -30.57 4.54 16.86
C ILE A 292 -31.80 5.44 16.83
N GLU A 293 -32.37 5.68 15.65
CA GLU A 293 -33.61 6.46 15.50
C GLU A 293 -34.79 5.83 16.24
N TYR A 294 -34.95 4.52 16.11
CA TYR A 294 -36.01 3.79 16.82
C TYR A 294 -35.86 3.92 18.34
N LYS A 295 -34.62 3.81 18.84
CA LYS A 295 -34.30 3.99 20.25
C LYS A 295 -34.55 5.43 20.72
N GLN A 296 -34.21 6.43 19.89
CA GLN A 296 -34.44 7.84 20.19
C GLN A 296 -35.92 8.19 20.28
N GLU A 297 -36.77 7.61 19.43
CA GLU A 297 -38.22 7.81 19.49
C GLU A 297 -38.80 7.29 20.81
N TYR A 298 -38.32 6.14 21.29
CA TYR A 298 -38.68 5.63 22.61
C TYR A 298 -38.14 6.51 23.74
N ALA A 299 -36.88 6.97 23.63
CA ALA A 299 -36.25 7.87 24.59
C ALA A 299 -37.03 9.19 24.76
N LYS A 300 -37.56 9.74 23.67
CA LYS A 300 -38.43 10.93 23.69
C LYS A 300 -39.70 10.71 24.51
N ARG A 301 -40.33 9.53 24.38
CA ARG A 301 -41.51 9.16 25.18
C ARG A 301 -41.17 9.01 26.66
N VAL A 302 -39.97 8.52 26.97
CA VAL A 302 -39.46 8.49 28.35
C VAL A 302 -39.32 9.92 28.89
N GLY A 303 -38.67 10.83 28.15
CA GLY A 303 -38.54 12.23 28.55
C GLY A 303 -39.89 12.91 28.83
N GLN A 304 -40.86 12.74 27.92
CA GLN A 304 -42.24 13.22 28.11
C GLN A 304 -42.92 12.64 29.36
N ALA A 305 -42.63 11.38 29.69
CA ALA A 305 -43.16 10.74 30.88
C ALA A 305 -42.55 11.31 32.17
N TYR A 306 -41.26 11.70 32.16
CA TYR A 306 -40.62 12.42 33.26
C TYR A 306 -41.24 13.82 33.46
N GLU A 307 -41.47 14.56 32.38
CA GLU A 307 -42.14 15.87 32.43
C GLU A 307 -43.55 15.76 33.03
N GLN A 308 -44.34 14.77 32.61
CA GLN A 308 -45.68 14.50 33.14
C GLN A 308 -45.67 14.09 34.61
N ALA A 309 -44.59 13.48 35.09
CA ALA A 309 -44.39 13.15 36.49
C ALA A 309 -43.93 14.34 37.35
N GLY A 310 -43.61 15.48 36.74
CA GLY A 310 -43.00 16.64 37.41
C GLY A 310 -41.59 16.36 37.92
N LYS A 311 -40.88 15.43 37.29
CA LYS A 311 -39.51 15.04 37.64
C LYS A 311 -38.51 15.72 36.71
N GLU A 312 -37.29 15.91 37.19
CA GLU A 312 -36.16 16.35 36.37
C GLU A 312 -35.89 15.30 35.28
N VAL A 313 -35.82 15.75 34.02
CA VAL A 313 -35.57 14.89 32.87
C VAL A 313 -34.07 14.62 32.81
N PRO A 314 -33.62 13.36 32.83
CA PRO A 314 -32.20 13.06 32.65
C PRO A 314 -31.70 13.54 31.28
N GLU A 315 -30.47 14.07 31.22
CA GLU A 315 -29.81 14.58 30.00
C GLU A 315 -29.90 13.60 28.81
N ALA A 316 -29.80 12.29 29.07
CA ALA A 316 -29.94 11.25 28.04
C ALA A 316 -31.32 11.19 27.35
N PHE A 317 -32.33 11.88 27.90
CA PHE A 317 -33.71 11.95 27.42
C PHE A 317 -34.16 13.39 27.13
N GLU A 318 -33.28 14.38 27.30
CA GLU A 318 -33.52 15.76 26.90
C GLU A 318 -33.30 15.90 25.38
N TYR A 319 -34.40 16.03 24.62
CA TYR A 319 -34.46 16.43 23.20
C TYR A 319 -33.19 16.23 22.34
N PRO A 320 -32.96 15.03 21.75
CA PRO A 320 -31.98 14.90 20.67
C PRO A 320 -32.61 15.40 19.37
N GLU A 321 -32.49 16.69 19.08
CA GLU A 321 -32.85 17.22 17.75
C GLU A 321 -31.94 16.61 16.68
N ILE A 322 -32.57 16.07 15.65
CA ILE A 322 -31.92 15.43 14.52
C ILE A 322 -31.39 16.53 13.57
N VAL A 323 -30.08 16.66 13.45
CA VAL A 323 -29.45 17.28 12.27
C VAL A 323 -29.00 16.14 11.36
N LEU A 324 -29.80 15.80 10.35
CA LEU A 324 -29.37 14.92 9.27
C LEU A 324 -28.57 15.75 8.27
N PRO A 325 -27.39 15.29 7.82
CA PRO A 325 -26.75 15.89 6.65
C PRO A 325 -27.63 15.63 5.41
N GLU A 326 -27.82 16.67 4.59
CA GLU A 326 -28.42 16.58 3.25
C GLU A 326 -27.60 15.70 2.31
#